data_AF-A0A931MTQ4-F1
#
_entry.id   AF-A0A931MTQ4-F1
#
_cell.length_a   1.000
_cell.length_b   1.000
_cell.length_c   1.000
_cell.angle_alpha   90.00
_cell.angle_beta   90.00
_cell.angle_gamma   90.00
#
_symmetry.space_group_name_H-M   'P 1'
#
loop_
_entity.id
_entity.type
_entity.pdbx_description
1 polymer ?
#
loop_
_entity_poly.entity_id
_entity_poly.type
_entity_poly.pdbx_seq_one_letter_code
_entity_poly.pdbx_strand_id
1 'polypeptide(L)'
;MIWMIIGMAVVTAIPRFLPAVIIDFVKFPKWVDRWLNAIPYAALGALIFPGIMNVKPDAPQIGVIAGMAAILLAWLNLHIILVVGGAIISVFVLTL
;
A
#
# COMPACT_ATOMS: atom_id res chain seq x y z
N MET A 1 -27.66 -4.42 17.46
CA MET A 1 -26.19 -4.52 17.31
C MET A 1 -25.78 -5.79 16.59
N ILE A 2 -26.14 -7.00 17.05
CA ILE A 2 -25.70 -8.25 16.40
C ILE A 2 -26.13 -8.37 14.92
N TRP A 3 -27.38 -8.01 14.59
CA TRP A 3 -27.90 -8.02 13.22
C TRP A 3 -27.18 -7.07 12.27
N MET A 4 -26.71 -5.94 12.79
CA MET A 4 -25.95 -4.96 12.01
C MET A 4 -24.54 -5.48 11.70
N ILE A 5 -23.88 -6.11 12.69
CA ILE A 5 -22.57 -6.74 12.50
C ILE A 5 -22.67 -7.87 11.47
N ILE A 6 -23.69 -8.72 11.57
CA ILE A 6 -23.93 -9.81 10.62
C ILE A 6 -24.21 -9.23 9.22
N GLY A 7 -25.04 -8.19 9.11
CA GLY A 7 -25.31 -7.52 7.84
C GLY A 7 -24.04 -6.93 7.20
N MET A 8 -23.20 -6.23 7.96
CA MET A 8 -21.93 -5.69 7.45
C MET A 8 -20.96 -6.80 7.04
N ALA A 9 -20.89 -7.88 7.83
CA ALA A 9 -20.03 -9.02 7.55
C ALA A 9 -20.43 -9.70 6.22
N VAL A 10 -21.72 -9.89 5.98
CA VAL A 10 -22.23 -10.47 4.72
C VAL A 10 -21.90 -9.56 3.53
N VAL A 11 -22.19 -8.26 3.65
CA VAL A 11 -21.98 -7.27 2.56
C VAL A 11 -20.49 -7.06 2.24
N THR A 12 -19.58 -7.24 3.20
CA THR A 12 -18.13 -7.13 2.96
C THR A 12 -17.48 -8.44 2.55
N ALA A 13 -17.97 -9.58 3.05
CA ALA A 13 -17.48 -10.90 2.69
C ALA A 13 -17.81 -11.22 1.23
N ILE A 14 -19.05 -10.97 0.77
CA ILE A 14 -19.47 -11.32 -0.58
C ILE A 14 -18.52 -10.72 -1.64
N PRO A 15 -18.24 -9.40 -1.67
CA PRO A 15 -17.33 -8.80 -2.65
C PRO A 15 -15.87 -9.23 -2.47
N ARG A 16 -15.46 -9.76 -1.32
CA ARG A 16 -14.07 -10.16 -1.06
C ARG A 16 -13.82 -11.61 -1.48
N PHE A 17 -14.79 -12.50 -1.26
CA PHE A 17 -14.70 -13.90 -1.66
C PHE A 17 -15.09 -14.11 -3.13
N LEU A 18 -16.02 -13.31 -3.66
CA LEU A 18 -16.49 -13.45 -5.03
C LEU A 18 -15.36 -13.32 -6.08
N PRO A 19 -14.44 -12.34 -6.01
CA PRO A 19 -13.29 -12.27 -6.92
C PRO A 19 -12.37 -13.47 -6.74
N ALA A 20 -12.06 -13.85 -5.50
CA ALA A 20 -11.16 -14.96 -5.21
C ALA A 20 -11.66 -16.29 -5.81
N VAL A 21 -12.96 -16.54 -5.77
CA VAL A 21 -13.56 -17.76 -6.33
C VAL A 21 -13.70 -17.67 -7.86
N ILE A 22 -14.09 -16.52 -8.41
CA ILE A 22 -14.32 -16.37 -9.87
C ILE A 22 -13.01 -16.38 -10.66
N ILE A 23 -11.93 -15.84 -10.10
CA ILE A 23 -10.62 -15.75 -10.77
C ILE A 23 -10.10 -17.13 -11.19
N ASP A 24 -10.39 -18.19 -10.42
CA ASP A 24 -9.97 -19.56 -10.74
C ASP A 24 -10.78 -20.20 -11.90
N PHE A 25 -12.01 -19.73 -12.15
CA PHE A 25 -12.89 -20.28 -13.20
C PHE A 25 -12.82 -19.51 -14.53
N VAL A 26 -12.28 -18.29 -14.53
CA VAL A 26 -12.24 -17.43 -15.71
C VAL A 26 -10.84 -17.45 -16.32
N LYS A 27 -10.69 -18.07 -17.51
CA LYS A 27 -9.48 -17.94 -18.30
C LYS A 27 -9.42 -16.56 -18.93
N PHE A 28 -8.77 -15.62 -18.25
CA PHE A 28 -8.50 -14.30 -18.82
C PHE A 28 -7.59 -14.42 -20.06
N PRO A 29 -7.85 -13.65 -21.13
CA PRO A 29 -6.91 -13.56 -22.24
C PRO A 29 -5.59 -12.96 -21.75
N LYS A 30 -4.46 -13.41 -22.33
CA LYS A 30 -3.10 -13.08 -21.87
C LYS A 30 -2.82 -11.58 -21.65
N TRP A 31 -3.49 -10.71 -22.41
CA TRP A 31 -3.37 -9.26 -22.25
C TRP A 31 -4.01 -8.76 -20.94
N VAL A 32 -5.20 -9.26 -20.60
CA VAL A 32 -5.94 -8.89 -19.38
C VAL A 32 -5.21 -9.37 -18.14
N ASP A 33 -4.74 -10.62 -18.14
CA ASP A 33 -3.95 -11.17 -17.02
C ASP A 33 -2.69 -10.34 -16.73
N ARG A 34 -1.94 -9.95 -17.78
CA ARG A 34 -0.77 -9.06 -17.62
C ARG A 34 -1.17 -7.68 -17.07
N TRP A 35 -2.34 -7.17 -17.45
CA TRP A 35 -2.87 -5.89 -16.96
C TRP A 35 -3.29 -5.98 -15.49
N LEU A 36 -4.02 -7.02 -15.10
CA LEU A 36 -4.43 -7.29 -13.72
C LEU A 36 -3.24 -7.41 -12.77
N ASN A 37 -2.17 -8.10 -13.20
CA ASN A 37 -0.94 -8.21 -12.41
C ASN A 37 -0.23 -6.85 -12.19
N ALA A 38 -0.48 -5.84 -13.01
CA ALA A 38 0.05 -4.48 -12.83
C ALA A 38 -0.78 -3.63 -11.86
N ILE A 39 -2.05 -3.97 -11.61
CA ILE A 39 -2.96 -3.19 -10.75
C ILE A 39 -2.43 -3.08 -9.31
N PRO A 40 -1.98 -4.15 -8.63
CA PRO A 40 -1.48 -4.05 -7.26
C PRO A 40 -0.27 -3.11 -7.14
N TYR A 41 0.67 -3.19 -8.07
CA TYR A 41 1.84 -2.31 -8.07
C TYR A 41 1.47 -0.85 -8.33
N ALA A 42 0.55 -0.61 -9.26
CA ALA A 42 0.03 0.73 -9.53
C ALA A 42 -0.73 1.30 -8.32
N ALA A 43 -1.55 0.49 -7.65
CA ALA A 43 -2.28 0.89 -6.45
C ALA A 43 -1.32 1.20 -5.28
N LEU A 44 -0.32 0.34 -5.03
CA LEU A 44 0.69 0.60 -4.00
C LEU A 44 1.45 1.89 -4.29
N GLY A 45 1.89 2.11 -5.53
CA GLY A 45 2.55 3.35 -5.92
C GLY A 45 1.65 4.58 -5.74
N ALA A 46 0.39 4.49 -6.17
CA ALA A 46 -0.59 5.56 -6.06
C ALA A 46 -0.98 5.89 -4.60
N LEU A 47 -0.82 4.94 -3.66
CA LEU A 47 -1.04 5.18 -2.23
C LEU A 47 0.22 5.69 -1.52
N ILE A 48 1.39 5.12 -1.83
CA ILE A 48 2.65 5.46 -1.18
C ILE A 48 3.13 6.86 -1.58
N PHE A 49 3.05 7.22 -2.86
CA PHE A 49 3.53 8.51 -3.36
C PHE A 49 2.86 9.72 -2.67
N PRO A 50 1.52 9.84 -2.63
CA PRO A 50 0.87 10.90 -1.87
C PRO A 50 1.08 10.74 -0.36
N GLY A 51 1.24 9.52 0.15
CA GLY A 51 1.57 9.27 1.56
C GLY A 51 2.89 9.93 1.97
N ILE A 52 3.90 9.88 1.10
CA ILE A 52 5.20 10.54 1.30
C ILE A 52 5.07 12.07 1.14
N MET A 53 4.31 12.54 0.15
CA MET A 53 4.21 13.97 -0.13
C MET A 53 3.39 14.74 0.93
N ASN A 54 2.41 14.09 1.56
CA ASN A 54 1.52 14.70 2.56
C ASN A 54 2.01 14.57 4.02
N VAL A 55 3.26 14.12 4.26
CA VAL A 55 3.79 13.98 5.64
C VAL A 55 3.81 15.33 6.37
N LYS A 56 4.20 16.41 5.70
CA LYS A 56 4.15 17.78 6.24
C LYS A 56 3.76 18.75 5.11
N PRO A 57 2.52 19.28 5.10
CA PRO A 57 2.02 20.13 4.02
C PRO A 57 2.91 21.36 3.75
N ASP A 58 3.51 21.92 4.80
CA ASP A 58 4.34 23.13 4.71
C ASP A 58 5.76 22.85 4.20
N ALA A 59 6.21 21.58 4.20
CA ALA A 59 7.57 21.19 3.84
C ALA A 59 7.62 19.79 3.19
N PRO A 60 7.13 19.64 1.94
CA PRO A 60 7.10 18.35 1.24
C PRO A 60 8.50 17.74 1.00
N GLN A 61 9.55 18.55 1.06
CA GLN A 61 10.94 18.10 0.95
C GLN A 61 11.31 17.07 2.02
N ILE A 62 10.76 17.19 3.23
CA ILE A 62 11.02 16.27 4.34
C ILE A 62 10.49 14.87 4.02
N GLY A 63 9.27 14.81 3.45
CA GLY A 63 8.68 13.57 2.99
C GLY A 63 9.54 12.91 1.91
N VAL A 64 9.96 13.67 0.89
CA VAL A 64 10.79 13.14 -0.20
C VAL A 64 12.13 12.59 0.31
N ILE A 65 12.81 13.29 1.23
CA ILE A 65 14.08 12.84 1.82
C ILE A 65 13.87 11.56 2.65
N ALA A 66 12.83 11.50 3.48
CA ALA A 66 12.50 10.31 4.24
C ALA A 66 12.10 9.13 3.36
N GLY A 67 11.37 9.38 2.27
CA GLY A 67 11.03 8.39 1.25
C GLY A 67 12.28 7.83 0.55
N MET A 68 13.23 8.69 0.18
CA MET A 68 14.51 8.25 -0.36
C MET A 68 15.32 7.44 0.65
N ALA A 69 15.36 7.86 1.91
CA ALA A 69 16.02 7.09 2.98
C ALA A 69 15.39 5.70 3.14
N ALA A 70 14.05 5.60 3.10
CA ALA A 70 13.33 4.33 3.14
C ALA A 70 13.67 3.43 1.94
N ILE A 71 13.75 3.99 0.73
CA ILE A 71 14.14 3.26 -0.49
C ILE A 71 15.59 2.73 -0.37
N LEU A 72 16.51 3.55 0.12
CA LEU A 72 17.91 3.14 0.32
C LEU A 72 18.01 2.00 1.34
N LEU A 73 17.31 2.10 2.47
CA LEU A 73 17.27 1.06 3.51
C LEU A 73 16.62 -0.23 2.98
N ALA A 74 15.57 -0.12 2.17
CA ALA A 74 14.92 -1.26 1.54
C ALA A 74 15.83 -1.97 0.53
N TRP A 75 16.64 -1.23 -0.24
CA TRP A 75 17.59 -1.80 -1.20
C TRP A 75 18.66 -2.66 -0.50
N LEU A 76 19.04 -2.30 0.72
CA LEU A 76 19.98 -3.09 1.54
C LEU A 76 19.39 -4.42 2.06
N ASN A 77 18.17 -4.81 1.64
CA ASN A 77 17.47 -6.02 2.08
C ASN A 77 17.38 -6.14 3.62
N LEU A 78 17.25 -5.00 4.31
CA LEU A 78 17.07 -4.96 5.75
C LEU A 78 15.66 -5.42 6.13
N HIS A 79 15.51 -5.89 7.37
CA HIS A 79 14.21 -6.27 7.92
C HIS A 79 13.23 -5.10 7.85
N ILE A 80 11.98 -5.38 7.46
CA ILE A 80 10.92 -4.36 7.26
C ILE A 80 10.79 -3.43 8.48
N ILE A 81 10.92 -3.99 9.69
CA ILE A 81 10.85 -3.23 10.95
C ILE A 81 11.96 -2.15 11.00
N LEU A 82 13.17 -2.46 10.55
CA LEU A 82 14.29 -1.50 10.52
C LEU A 82 14.08 -0.43 9.45
N VAL A 83 13.55 -0.80 8.28
CA VAL A 83 13.24 0.15 7.19
C VAL A 83 12.18 1.15 7.64
N VAL A 84 11.09 0.67 8.24
CA VAL A 84 10.01 1.52 8.77
C VAL A 84 10.53 2.38 9.91
N GLY A 85 11.30 1.81 10.85
CA GLY A 85 11.91 2.55 11.95
C GLY A 85 12.85 3.66 11.45
N GLY A 86 13.71 3.37 10.49
CA GLY A 86 14.62 4.35 9.88
C GLY A 86 13.88 5.47 9.15
N ALA A 87 12.80 5.15 8.44
CA ALA A 87 11.95 6.16 7.81
C ALA A 87 11.30 7.09 8.86
N ILE A 88 10.73 6.54 9.94
CA ILE A 88 10.14 7.34 11.03
C ILE A 88 11.19 8.24 11.69
N ILE A 89 12.38 7.70 11.99
CA ILE A 89 13.48 8.47 12.58
C ILE A 89 13.91 9.59 11.63
N SER A 90 14.02 9.33 10.32
CA SER A 90 14.40 10.35 9.35
C SER A 90 13.40 11.52 9.30
N VAL A 91 12.09 11.22 9.33
CA VAL A 91 11.05 12.26 9.44
C VAL A 91 11.17 13.02 10.75
N PHE A 92 11.36 12.31 11.87
CA PHE A 92 11.46 12.93 13.20
C PHE A 92 12.65 13.90 13.29
N VAL A 93 13.83 13.49 12.81
CA VAL A 93 15.05 14.31 12.81
C VAL A 93 14.90 15.53 11.90
N LEU A 94 14.24 15.39 10.74
CA LEU A 94 14.02 16.48 9.80
C LEU A 94 12.87 17.43 10.20
N THR A 95 12.00 17.00 11.11
CA THR A 95 10.84 17.79 11.58
C THR A 95 11.12 18.58 12.85
N LEU A 96 12.12 18.15 13.63
CA LEU A 96 12.65 18.86 14.80
C LEU A 96 13.24 20.22 14.41
#